data_AF-A0A093TKX9-F1
#
_entry.id   AF-A0A093TKX9-F1
#
_cell.length_a   1.000
_cell.length_b   1.000
_cell.length_c   1.000
_cell.angle_alpha   90.00
_cell.angle_beta   90.00
_cell.angle_gamma   90.00
#
_symmetry.space_group_name_H-M   'P 1'
#
loop_
_entity.id
_entity.type
_entity.pdbx_description
1 polymer ?
#
loop_
_entity_poly.entity_id
_entity_poly.type
_entity_poly.pdbx_seq_one_letter_code
_entity_poly.pdbx_strand_id
1 'polypeptide(L)'
;FQTELRKILVSLIEVAQKLLALNPDAVELFKKANAMLDEDEEDRVDEIALRQLTEMGFPESRAVKALRLNHMSVTQAMEWLIEHADDPAADAPLPGQTPSEATAEAGASSAEATGGPSSEAGGEEAKDELTEIFKKIRRKREFRPDPRAVIALMEMGFDEKEVVDALRVNNNQQNAACEWLLGDRKPSPEDLDKGIDTNSPLFQAILENPVVQLGLTNPKTLLAFEDMLENPLNSTQWMNDPETGPVMLQISRIFQTLNRT
;
A
#
# COMPACT_ATOMS: atom_id res chain seq x y z
N PHE A 1 12.51 -7.30 -0.91
CA PHE A 1 12.62 -5.85 -0.71
C PHE A 1 13.91 -5.57 0.04
N GLN A 2 14.74 -4.62 -0.40
CA GLN A 2 16.03 -4.36 0.25
C GLN A 2 15.80 -3.74 1.63
N THR A 3 16.46 -4.26 2.67
CA THR A 3 16.38 -3.73 4.05
C THR A 3 16.63 -2.23 4.12
N GLU A 4 17.49 -1.71 3.23
CA GLU A 4 17.80 -0.28 3.15
C GLU A 4 16.67 0.54 2.54
N LEU A 5 15.96 0.01 1.55
CA LEU A 5 14.79 0.70 0.97
C LEU A 5 13.68 0.85 2.00
N ARG A 6 13.50 -0.16 2.88
CA ARG A 6 12.57 -0.10 4.02
C ARG A 6 12.91 1.09 4.93
N LYS A 7 14.16 1.21 5.37
CA LYS A 7 14.60 2.31 6.24
C LYS A 7 14.45 3.69 5.59
N ILE A 8 14.69 3.78 4.27
CA ILE A 8 14.45 5.01 3.51
C ILE A 8 12.97 5.39 3.54
N LEU A 9 12.08 4.44 3.24
CA LEU A 9 10.64 4.69 3.25
C LEU A 9 10.15 5.11 4.64
N VAL A 10 10.64 4.49 5.72
CA VAL A 10 10.29 4.89 7.10
C VAL A 10 10.62 6.37 7.34
N SER A 11 11.84 6.83 7.02
CA SER A 11 12.19 8.25 7.20
C SER A 11 11.39 9.18 6.29
N LEU A 12 11.07 8.75 5.07
CA LEU A 12 10.28 9.55 4.13
C LEU A 12 8.82 9.69 4.59
N ILE A 13 8.25 8.64 5.17
CA ILE A 13 6.91 8.66 5.77
C ILE A 13 6.84 9.69 6.88
N GLU A 14 7.82 9.72 7.79
CA GLU A 14 7.86 10.71 8.87
C GLU A 14 7.93 12.16 8.34
N VAL A 15 8.69 12.39 7.26
CA VAL A 15 8.77 13.71 6.63
C VAL A 15 7.47 14.07 5.92
N ALA A 16 6.89 13.16 5.14
CA ALA A 16 5.62 13.37 4.46
C ALA A 16 4.48 13.61 5.45
N GLN A 17 4.41 12.89 6.57
CA GLN A 17 3.45 13.15 7.63
C GLN A 17 3.58 14.56 8.20
N LYS A 18 4.81 15.03 8.46
CA LYS A 18 5.05 16.41 8.93
C LYS A 18 4.67 17.46 7.89
N LEU A 19 4.99 17.23 6.62
CA LEU A 19 4.64 18.14 5.52
C LEU A 19 3.13 18.22 5.31
N LEU A 20 2.44 17.08 5.32
CA LEU A 20 1.00 17.02 5.15
C LEU A 20 0.25 17.58 6.36
N ALA A 21 0.77 17.42 7.58
CA ALA A 21 0.17 18.02 8.77
C ALA A 21 0.21 19.56 8.79
N LEU A 22 0.97 20.20 7.90
CA LEU A 22 0.96 21.65 7.72
C LEU A 22 -0.17 22.13 6.80
N ASN A 23 -0.80 21.23 6.04
CA ASN A 23 -1.90 21.57 5.15
C ASN A 23 -3.22 21.55 5.93
N PRO A 24 -4.03 22.63 5.90
CA PRO A 24 -5.30 22.69 6.60
C PRO A 24 -6.32 21.66 6.08
N ASP A 25 -6.23 21.27 4.80
CA ASP A 25 -7.14 20.31 4.16
C ASP A 25 -6.65 18.86 4.23
N ALA A 26 -5.57 18.58 4.97
CA ALA A 26 -4.94 17.27 4.99
C ALA A 26 -5.90 16.14 5.38
N VAL A 27 -6.78 16.39 6.35
CA VAL A 27 -7.78 15.41 6.81
C VAL A 27 -8.68 14.95 5.67
N GLU A 28 -9.23 15.88 4.89
CA GLU A 28 -10.11 15.55 3.76
C GLU A 28 -9.35 14.88 2.63
N LEU A 29 -8.13 15.34 2.35
CA LEU A 29 -7.23 14.76 1.36
C LEU A 29 -6.90 13.30 1.69
N PHE A 30 -6.65 12.97 2.96
CA PHE A 30 -6.42 11.58 3.39
C PHE A 30 -7.68 10.72 3.34
N LYS A 31 -8.83 11.25 3.78
CA LYS A 31 -10.11 10.52 3.69
C LYS A 31 -10.42 10.16 2.24
N LYS A 32 -10.26 11.12 1.31
CA LYS A 32 -10.47 10.91 -0.12
C LYS A 32 -9.46 9.94 -0.73
N ALA A 33 -8.17 10.10 -0.43
CA ALA A 33 -7.13 9.20 -0.92
C ALA A 33 -7.35 7.77 -0.43
N ASN A 34 -7.70 7.58 0.86
CA ASN A 34 -7.97 6.25 1.39
C ASN A 34 -9.23 5.63 0.79
N ALA A 35 -10.29 6.40 0.55
CA ALA A 35 -11.50 5.91 -0.12
C ALA A 35 -11.23 5.47 -1.55
N MET A 36 -10.48 6.27 -2.33
CA MET A 36 -10.07 5.91 -3.69
C MET A 36 -9.23 4.64 -3.72
N LEU A 37 -8.32 4.47 -2.76
CA LEU A 37 -7.51 3.25 -2.67
C LEU A 37 -8.32 2.03 -2.26
N ASP A 38 -9.29 2.19 -1.34
CA ASP A 38 -10.19 1.09 -0.95
C ASP A 38 -11.05 0.66 -2.16
N GLU A 39 -11.56 1.60 -2.96
CA GLU A 39 -12.30 1.32 -4.21
C GLU A 39 -11.41 0.64 -5.26
N ASP A 40 -10.19 1.15 -5.47
CA ASP A 40 -9.20 0.56 -6.38
C ASP A 40 -8.80 -0.87 -5.97
N GLU A 41 -8.75 -1.17 -4.67
CA GLU A 41 -8.42 -2.50 -4.15
C GLU A 41 -9.58 -3.49 -4.36
N GLU A 42 -10.81 -3.04 -4.18
CA GLU A 42 -12.03 -3.85 -4.34
C GLU A 42 -12.32 -4.18 -5.83
N ASP A 43 -11.90 -3.30 -6.74
CA ASP A 43 -11.95 -3.54 -8.18
C ASP A 43 -10.81 -4.42 -8.71
N ARG A 44 -9.74 -4.64 -7.95
CA ARG A 44 -8.58 -5.42 -8.41
C ARG A 44 -8.81 -6.92 -8.24
N VAL A 45 -8.38 -7.68 -9.24
CA VAL A 45 -8.50 -9.14 -9.27
C VAL A 45 -7.09 -9.71 -9.17
N ASP A 46 -6.89 -10.67 -8.26
CA ASP A 46 -5.63 -11.42 -8.21
C ASP A 46 -5.43 -12.22 -9.51
N GLU A 47 -4.44 -11.85 -10.30
CA GLU A 47 -4.12 -12.49 -11.58
C GLU A 47 -3.73 -13.96 -11.42
N ILE A 48 -3.16 -14.36 -10.27
CA ILE A 48 -2.79 -15.76 -10.00
C ILE A 48 -4.05 -16.58 -9.77
N ALA A 49 -4.95 -16.07 -8.94
CA ALA A 49 -6.25 -16.66 -8.67
C ALA A 49 -7.11 -16.74 -9.94
N LEU A 50 -7.10 -15.66 -10.74
CA LEU A 50 -7.78 -15.59 -12.02
C LEU A 50 -7.23 -16.63 -12.99
N ARG A 51 -5.90 -16.72 -13.10
CA ARG A 51 -5.24 -17.71 -13.95
C ARG A 51 -5.63 -19.12 -13.55
N GLN A 52 -5.63 -19.45 -12.26
CA GLN A 52 -6.05 -20.75 -11.76
C GLN A 52 -7.49 -21.10 -12.18
N LEU A 53 -8.44 -20.16 -12.03
CA LEU A 53 -9.83 -20.40 -12.44
C LEU A 53 -9.96 -20.51 -13.97
N THR A 54 -9.21 -19.72 -14.74
CA THR A 54 -9.22 -19.83 -16.21
C THR A 54 -8.57 -21.12 -16.72
N GLU A 55 -7.51 -21.61 -16.08
CA GLU A 55 -6.88 -22.91 -16.38
C GLU A 55 -7.81 -24.08 -16.08
N MET A 56 -8.72 -23.93 -15.11
CA MET A 56 -9.79 -24.89 -14.83
C MET A 56 -10.93 -24.86 -15.86
N GLY A 57 -10.90 -23.91 -16.80
CA GLY A 57 -11.88 -23.79 -17.88
C GLY A 57 -13.02 -22.80 -17.63
N PHE A 58 -12.96 -22.02 -16.53
CA PHE A 58 -13.94 -20.96 -16.29
C PHE A 58 -13.63 -19.71 -17.14
N PRO A 59 -14.65 -19.05 -17.73
CA PRO A 59 -14.43 -17.83 -18.49
C PRO A 59 -13.90 -16.70 -17.59
N GLU A 60 -12.94 -15.95 -18.10
CA GLU A 60 -12.21 -14.91 -17.37
C GLU A 60 -13.15 -13.87 -16.75
N SER A 61 -14.15 -13.40 -17.50
CA SER A 61 -15.16 -12.44 -17.02
C SER A 61 -15.92 -12.94 -15.79
N ARG A 62 -16.25 -14.23 -15.75
CA ARG A 62 -16.98 -14.85 -14.64
C ARG A 62 -16.05 -15.13 -13.46
N ALA A 63 -14.83 -15.57 -13.73
CA ALA A 63 -13.79 -15.77 -12.72
C ALA A 63 -13.43 -14.47 -12.01
N VAL A 64 -13.29 -13.36 -12.74
CA VAL A 64 -13.12 -12.00 -12.19
C VAL A 64 -14.25 -11.65 -11.24
N LYS A 65 -15.50 -11.84 -11.67
CA LYS A 65 -16.69 -11.53 -10.86
C LYS A 65 -16.76 -12.38 -9.59
N ALA A 66 -16.48 -13.68 -9.72
CA ALA A 66 -16.46 -14.61 -8.61
C ALA A 66 -15.35 -14.29 -7.61
N LEU A 67 -14.15 -13.95 -8.08
CA LEU A 67 -13.04 -13.54 -7.22
C LEU A 67 -13.35 -12.26 -6.45
N ARG A 68 -13.95 -11.27 -7.11
CA ARG A 68 -14.40 -10.02 -6.46
C ARG A 68 -15.43 -10.27 -5.37
N LEU A 69 -16.45 -11.10 -5.64
CA LEU A 69 -17.50 -11.41 -4.67
C LEU A 69 -17.01 -12.25 -3.46
N ASN A 70 -15.89 -12.96 -3.62
CA ASN A 70 -15.37 -13.89 -2.63
C ASN A 70 -14.00 -13.47 -2.07
N HIS A 71 -13.73 -12.15 -2.01
CA HIS A 71 -12.52 -11.59 -1.41
C HIS A 71 -11.22 -12.21 -1.93
N MET A 72 -11.15 -12.45 -3.25
CA MET A 72 -10.02 -13.06 -3.95
C MET A 72 -9.65 -14.49 -3.50
N SER A 73 -10.56 -15.18 -2.81
CA SER A 73 -10.40 -16.59 -2.45
C SER A 73 -10.76 -17.49 -3.64
N VAL A 74 -9.77 -18.20 -4.18
CA VAL A 74 -9.95 -19.15 -5.30
C VAL A 74 -11.00 -20.21 -4.96
N THR A 75 -10.96 -20.74 -3.73
CA THR A 75 -11.87 -21.82 -3.30
C THR A 75 -13.32 -21.35 -3.25
N GLN A 76 -13.57 -20.18 -2.66
CA GLN A 76 -14.92 -19.62 -2.55
C GLN A 76 -15.42 -19.09 -3.91
N ALA A 77 -14.54 -18.49 -4.71
CA ALA A 77 -14.85 -18.09 -6.07
C ALA A 77 -15.24 -19.29 -6.95
N MET A 78 -14.55 -20.42 -6.80
CA MET A 78 -14.90 -21.66 -7.48
C MET A 78 -16.27 -22.19 -7.05
N GLU A 79 -16.58 -22.22 -5.75
CA GLU A 79 -17.90 -22.60 -5.26
C GLU A 79 -19.00 -21.71 -5.85
N TRP A 80 -18.78 -20.39 -5.86
CA TRP A 80 -19.71 -19.44 -6.47
C TRP A 80 -19.90 -19.67 -7.98
N LEU A 81 -18.81 -19.97 -8.71
CA LEU A 81 -18.83 -20.29 -10.14
C LEU A 81 -19.61 -21.55 -10.46
N ILE A 82 -19.55 -22.56 -9.58
CA ILE A 82 -20.29 -23.82 -9.73
C ILE A 82 -21.77 -23.63 -9.40
N GLU A 83 -22.08 -22.89 -8.33
CA GLU A 83 -23.46 -22.57 -7.95
C GLU A 83 -24.19 -21.72 -9.00
N HIS A 84 -23.45 -20.86 -9.71
CA HIS A 84 -23.98 -19.96 -10.75
C HIS A 84 -23.58 -20.41 -12.16
N ALA A 85 -23.28 -21.70 -12.36
CA ALA A 85 -22.82 -22.24 -13.64
C ALA A 85 -23.83 -22.03 -14.79
N ASP A 86 -25.13 -22.13 -14.49
CA ASP A 86 -26.24 -22.06 -15.45
C ASP A 86 -26.91 -20.67 -15.56
N ASP A 87 -26.39 -19.63 -14.88
CA ASP A 87 -26.97 -18.29 -14.94
C ASP A 87 -26.36 -17.44 -16.08
N PRO A 88 -27.09 -17.16 -17.17
CA PRO A 88 -26.61 -16.29 -18.25
C PRO A 88 -26.43 -14.82 -17.84
N ALA A 89 -26.97 -14.37 -16.69
CA ALA A 89 -26.68 -13.05 -16.12
C ALA A 89 -25.33 -12.99 -15.38
N ALA A 90 -24.69 -14.14 -15.12
CA ALA A 90 -23.35 -14.19 -14.54
C ALA A 90 -22.29 -13.63 -15.51
N ASP A 91 -22.53 -13.74 -16.82
CA ASP A 91 -21.64 -13.23 -17.88
C ASP A 91 -21.85 -11.74 -18.21
N ALA A 92 -22.86 -11.10 -17.63
CA ALA A 92 -23.05 -9.67 -17.78
C ALA A 92 -21.97 -8.90 -17.00
N PRO A 93 -21.31 -7.90 -17.62
CA PRO A 93 -20.39 -7.02 -16.92
C PRO A 93 -21.11 -6.35 -15.75
N LEU A 94 -20.42 -6.23 -14.61
CA LEU A 94 -20.97 -5.55 -13.43
C LEU A 94 -21.41 -4.13 -13.82
N PRO A 95 -22.59 -3.67 -13.38
CA PRO A 95 -23.07 -2.32 -13.68
C PRO A 95 -22.13 -1.30 -13.01
N GLY A 96 -21.33 -0.61 -13.81
CA GLY A 96 -20.31 0.35 -13.35
C GLY A 96 -19.18 0.59 -14.36
N GLN A 97 -18.91 -0.36 -15.25
CA GLN A 97 -17.96 -0.17 -16.35
C GLN A 97 -18.66 0.39 -17.59
N THR A 98 -18.98 1.69 -17.58
CA THR A 98 -19.11 2.43 -18.84
C THR A 98 -17.73 2.98 -19.18
N PRO A 99 -17.11 2.63 -20.32
CA PRO A 99 -15.99 3.40 -20.83
C PRO A 99 -16.52 4.80 -21.16
N SER A 100 -16.20 5.78 -20.31
CA SER A 100 -16.51 7.18 -20.54
C SER A 100 -15.66 7.66 -21.71
N GLU A 101 -16.20 7.49 -22.91
CA GLU A 101 -15.65 8.00 -24.15
C GLU A 101 -15.61 9.54 -24.07
N ALA A 102 -14.38 10.06 -24.15
CA ALA A 102 -14.08 11.47 -24.09
C ALA A 102 -14.86 12.24 -25.16
N THR A 103 -15.80 13.08 -24.72
CA THR A 103 -16.24 14.23 -25.52
C THR A 103 -15.90 15.48 -24.73
N ALA A 104 -14.87 16.17 -25.20
CA ALA A 104 -14.55 17.52 -24.79
C ALA A 104 -15.66 18.47 -25.27
N GLU A 105 -16.11 19.39 -24.41
CA GLU A 105 -16.20 20.81 -24.74
C GLU A 105 -16.52 21.70 -23.52
N ALA A 106 -15.65 22.69 -23.36
CA ALA A 106 -15.72 24.03 -22.76
C ALA A 106 -16.93 24.49 -21.92
N GLY A 107 -16.62 25.22 -20.83
CA GLY A 107 -17.53 26.18 -20.21
C GLY A 107 -16.97 26.84 -18.95
N ALA A 108 -16.35 28.01 -19.10
CA ALA A 108 -15.80 28.84 -18.03
C ALA A 108 -16.87 29.47 -17.10
N SER A 109 -16.53 29.68 -15.83
CA SER A 109 -16.85 30.93 -15.12
C SER A 109 -16.05 31.11 -13.83
N SER A 110 -15.53 32.33 -13.70
CA SER A 110 -14.79 32.93 -12.59
C SER A 110 -15.64 33.28 -11.36
N ALA A 111 -14.90 33.68 -10.31
CA ALA A 111 -15.24 34.64 -9.26
C ALA A 111 -16.02 34.07 -8.07
N GLU A 112 -15.76 34.42 -6.81
CA GLU A 112 -14.81 35.32 -6.16
C GLU A 112 -14.78 34.99 -4.67
N ALA A 113 -13.73 35.44 -4.00
CA ALA A 113 -13.44 35.25 -2.58
C ALA A 113 -14.42 35.96 -1.62
N THR A 114 -14.59 35.43 -0.41
CA THR A 114 -14.76 36.13 0.90
C THR A 114 -14.97 35.04 1.97
N GLY A 115 -14.46 35.06 3.20
CA GLY A 115 -13.53 35.91 3.93
C GLY A 115 -13.05 35.13 5.17
N GLY A 116 -11.89 35.48 5.72
CA GLY A 116 -11.42 34.94 7.01
C GLY A 116 -12.14 35.59 8.21
N PRO A 117 -11.61 35.49 9.45
CA PRO A 117 -10.57 34.60 9.99
C PRO A 117 -11.03 33.88 11.29
N SER A 118 -10.08 33.16 11.93
CA SER A 118 -10.13 32.58 13.30
C SER A 118 -10.71 31.18 13.47
N SER A 119 -9.81 30.22 13.71
CA SER A 119 -9.94 29.30 14.85
C SER A 119 -8.64 28.50 15.02
N GLU A 120 -7.77 29.01 15.89
CA GLU A 120 -6.59 28.29 16.40
C GLU A 120 -6.98 27.02 17.21
N ALA A 121 -8.28 26.78 17.43
CA ALA A 121 -8.84 25.56 17.99
C ALA A 121 -8.99 24.41 16.96
N GLY A 122 -9.17 24.72 15.67
CA GLY A 122 -9.35 23.69 14.63
C GLY A 122 -8.04 22.98 14.25
N GLY A 123 -6.90 23.58 14.55
CA GLY A 123 -5.58 23.01 14.24
C GLY A 123 -5.18 21.86 15.18
N GLU A 124 -5.68 21.83 16.41
CA GLU A 124 -5.47 20.70 17.33
C GLU A 124 -6.41 19.54 17.01
N GLU A 125 -7.71 19.82 16.76
CA GLU A 125 -8.67 18.79 16.34
C GLU A 125 -8.29 18.14 15.01
N ALA A 126 -7.84 18.92 14.03
CA ALA A 126 -7.37 18.36 12.75
C ALA A 126 -6.10 17.50 12.91
N LYS A 127 -5.18 17.87 13.81
CA LYS A 127 -4.00 17.05 14.12
C LYS A 127 -4.37 15.76 14.83
N ASP A 128 -5.34 15.81 15.75
CA ASP A 128 -5.85 14.62 16.44
C ASP A 128 -6.60 13.69 15.48
N GLU A 129 -7.41 14.22 14.55
CA GLU A 129 -8.04 13.46 13.48
C GLU A 129 -7.03 12.83 12.53
N LEU A 130 -6.02 13.59 12.08
CA LEU A 130 -4.92 13.05 11.27
C LEU A 130 -4.19 11.93 12.01
N THR A 131 -3.91 12.12 13.30
CA THR A 131 -3.24 11.13 14.12
C THR A 131 -4.10 9.87 14.28
N GLU A 132 -5.41 10.00 14.44
CA GLU A 132 -6.34 8.85 14.44
C GLU A 132 -6.46 8.19 13.07
N ILE A 133 -6.45 8.97 11.97
CA ILE A 133 -6.42 8.43 10.60
C ILE A 133 -5.13 7.63 10.39
N PHE A 134 -3.97 8.17 10.75
CA PHE A 134 -2.69 7.45 10.67
C PHE A 134 -2.66 6.21 11.56
N LYS A 135 -3.16 6.28 12.80
CA LYS A 135 -3.31 5.10 13.66
C LYS A 135 -4.26 4.07 13.06
N LYS A 136 -5.37 4.50 12.45
CA LYS A 136 -6.35 3.61 11.83
C LYS A 136 -5.79 2.96 10.58
N ILE A 137 -5.05 3.69 9.74
CA ILE A 137 -4.32 3.14 8.58
C ILE A 137 -3.30 2.11 9.07
N ARG A 138 -2.45 2.50 10.03
CA ARG A 138 -1.44 1.62 10.63
C ARG A 138 -2.03 0.39 11.32
N ARG A 139 -3.23 0.50 11.92
CA ARG A 139 -3.99 -0.63 12.51
C ARG A 139 -4.67 -1.51 11.46
N LYS A 140 -5.30 -0.90 10.44
CA LYS A 140 -6.00 -1.62 9.36
C LYS A 140 -5.01 -2.48 8.56
N ARG A 141 -3.75 -2.05 8.52
CA ARG A 141 -2.67 -2.68 7.77
C ARG A 141 -1.59 -3.31 8.64
N GLU A 142 -1.87 -3.50 9.94
CA GLU A 142 -1.01 -4.25 10.86
C GLU A 142 -0.61 -5.59 10.22
N PHE A 143 0.71 -5.82 10.17
CA PHE A 143 1.28 -7.05 9.64
C PHE A 143 0.55 -8.28 10.23
N ARG A 144 -0.14 -9.02 9.35
CA ARG A 144 -0.80 -10.28 9.71
C ARG A 144 0.12 -11.45 9.37
N PRO A 145 0.71 -12.10 10.38
CA PRO A 145 1.51 -13.28 10.12
C PRO A 145 0.61 -14.40 9.59
N ASP A 146 1.05 -15.12 8.55
CA ASP A 146 0.30 -16.26 8.02
C ASP A 146 0.14 -17.32 9.12
N PRO A 147 -1.10 -17.64 9.56
CA PRO A 147 -1.34 -18.63 10.61
C PRO A 147 -0.70 -19.98 10.31
N ARG A 148 -0.63 -20.40 9.04
CA ARG A 148 -0.03 -21.68 8.65
C ARG A 148 1.48 -21.64 8.84
N ALA A 149 2.13 -20.55 8.43
CA ALA A 149 3.56 -20.36 8.61
C ALA A 149 3.93 -20.22 10.10
N VAL A 150 3.10 -19.53 10.90
CA VAL A 150 3.28 -19.41 12.35
C VAL A 150 3.23 -20.77 13.02
N ILE A 151 2.16 -21.53 12.77
CA ILE A 151 1.99 -22.87 13.36
C ILE A 151 3.16 -23.77 12.97
N ALA A 152 3.54 -23.79 11.69
CA ALA A 152 4.60 -24.66 11.21
C ALA A 152 5.99 -24.30 11.80
N LEU A 153 6.28 -23.01 12.00
CA LEU A 153 7.53 -22.59 12.66
C LEU A 153 7.49 -22.84 14.18
N MET A 154 6.33 -22.68 14.83
CA MET A 154 6.17 -23.04 16.23
C MET A 154 6.32 -24.55 16.47
N GLU A 155 5.84 -25.39 15.55
CA GLU A 155 6.04 -26.84 15.59
C GLU A 155 7.52 -27.25 15.46
N MET A 156 8.35 -26.42 14.82
CA MET A 156 9.80 -26.58 14.76
C MET A 156 10.50 -26.19 16.08
N GLY A 157 9.77 -25.65 17.05
CA GLY A 157 10.26 -25.27 18.38
C GLY A 157 10.69 -23.82 18.52
N PHE A 158 10.36 -22.95 17.56
CA PHE A 158 10.64 -21.52 17.65
C PHE A 158 9.58 -20.79 18.50
N ASP A 159 10.00 -19.74 19.22
CA ASP A 159 9.09 -18.92 20.01
C ASP A 159 8.15 -18.10 19.10
N GLU A 160 6.86 -18.03 19.46
CA GLU A 160 5.84 -17.30 18.69
C GLU A 160 6.26 -15.85 18.37
N LYS A 161 6.89 -15.16 19.32
CA LYS A 161 7.38 -13.79 19.12
C LYS A 161 8.46 -13.73 18.05
N GLU A 162 9.44 -14.63 18.11
CA GLU A 162 10.51 -14.69 17.10
C GLU A 162 9.97 -15.09 15.74
N VAL A 163 8.98 -15.99 15.69
CA VAL A 163 8.30 -16.42 14.47
C VAL A 163 7.56 -15.26 13.81
N VAL A 164 6.79 -14.49 14.59
CA VAL A 164 6.09 -13.30 14.09
C VAL A 164 7.08 -12.27 13.55
N ASP A 165 8.18 -12.06 14.25
CA ASP A 165 9.24 -11.14 13.83
C ASP A 165 9.93 -11.62 12.55
N ALA A 166 10.28 -12.91 12.46
CA ALA A 166 10.87 -13.51 11.28
C ALA A 166 9.94 -13.42 10.06
N LEU A 167 8.65 -13.69 10.25
CA LEU A 167 7.64 -13.57 9.21
C LEU A 167 7.43 -12.11 8.80
N ARG A 168 7.52 -11.16 9.74
CA ARG A 168 7.44 -9.72 9.46
C ARG A 168 8.62 -9.26 8.59
N VAL A 169 9.83 -9.70 8.91
CA VAL A 169 11.03 -9.36 8.12
C VAL A 169 11.00 -10.00 6.73
N ASN A 170 10.51 -11.23 6.65
CA ASN A 170 10.54 -12.04 5.43
C ASN A 170 9.22 -12.07 4.66
N ASN A 171 8.28 -11.16 4.97
CA ASN A 171 7.00 -10.99 4.29
C ASN A 171 6.19 -12.30 4.19
N ASN A 172 5.97 -12.95 5.33
CA ASN A 172 5.27 -14.24 5.45
C ASN A 172 5.91 -15.41 4.68
N GLN A 173 7.14 -15.29 4.18
CA GLN A 173 7.83 -16.43 3.58
C GLN A 173 8.39 -17.35 4.65
N GLN A 174 7.75 -18.52 4.84
CA GLN A 174 8.14 -19.50 5.85
C GLN A 174 9.61 -19.94 5.74
N ASN A 175 10.11 -20.20 4.52
CA ASN A 175 11.49 -20.67 4.31
C ASN A 175 12.52 -19.62 4.70
N ALA A 176 12.34 -18.38 4.23
CA ALA A 176 13.22 -17.27 4.58
C ALA A 176 13.11 -16.88 6.06
N ALA A 177 11.91 -16.99 6.66
CA ALA A 177 11.70 -16.82 8.09
C ALA A 177 12.43 -17.91 8.89
N CYS A 178 12.41 -19.15 8.44
CA CYS A 178 13.17 -20.24 9.06
C CYS A 178 14.69 -19.99 8.99
N GLU A 179 15.20 -19.60 7.82
CA GLU A 179 16.61 -19.23 7.66
C GLU A 179 17.00 -18.03 8.56
N TRP A 180 16.10 -17.05 8.69
CA TRP A 180 16.30 -15.90 9.56
C TRP A 180 16.33 -16.29 11.04
N LEU A 181 15.46 -17.22 11.47
CA LEU A 181 15.44 -17.75 12.84
C LEU A 181 16.69 -18.56 13.17
N LEU A 182 17.28 -19.24 12.18
CA LEU A 182 18.49 -20.04 12.31
C LEU A 182 19.79 -19.21 12.18
N GLY A 183 19.70 -17.95 11.76
CA GLY A 183 20.86 -17.09 11.49
C GLY A 183 21.44 -16.40 12.74
N ASP A 184 22.77 -16.41 12.87
CA ASP A 184 23.51 -15.83 14.02
C ASP A 184 23.52 -14.29 14.06
N ARG A 185 23.09 -13.60 13.00
CA ARG A 185 23.01 -12.12 12.94
C ARG A 185 21.60 -11.67 12.58
N LYS A 186 20.82 -11.30 13.60
CA LYS A 186 19.46 -10.80 13.48
C LYS A 186 19.47 -9.27 13.35
N PRO A 187 19.08 -8.66 12.21
CA PRO A 187 18.52 -7.31 12.24
C PRO A 187 17.22 -7.40 13.03
N SER A 188 17.12 -6.72 14.17
CA SER A 188 15.87 -6.70 14.93
C SER A 188 14.77 -6.05 14.07
N PRO A 189 13.49 -6.45 14.19
CA PRO A 189 12.37 -5.68 13.64
C PRO A 189 12.45 -4.20 14.03
N GLU A 190 12.92 -3.91 15.25
CA GLU A 190 13.15 -2.55 15.74
C GLU A 190 14.24 -1.80 14.95
N ASP A 191 15.19 -2.51 14.32
CA ASP A 191 16.22 -1.89 13.47
C ASP A 191 15.76 -1.68 12.03
N LEU A 192 14.66 -2.33 11.64
CA LEU A 192 14.01 -2.15 10.34
C LEU A 192 12.95 -1.05 10.39
N ASP A 193 12.36 -0.82 11.57
CA ASP A 193 11.47 0.30 11.87
C ASP A 193 12.22 1.59 12.22
N LYS A 194 13.55 1.54 12.35
CA LYS A 194 14.39 2.74 12.43
C LYS A 194 14.68 3.26 11.03
N GLY A 195 14.21 4.47 10.77
CA GLY A 195 14.56 5.21 9.57
C GLY A 195 16.07 5.44 9.41
N ILE A 196 16.49 5.83 8.21
CA ILE A 196 17.85 6.32 7.98
C ILE A 196 18.07 7.69 8.63
N ASP A 197 19.33 8.01 8.96
CA ASP A 197 19.71 9.32 9.49
C ASP A 197 19.31 10.42 8.52
N THR A 198 18.50 11.36 9.01
CA THR A 198 18.01 12.50 8.24
C THR A 198 19.13 13.45 7.80
N ASN A 199 20.30 13.38 8.42
CA ASN A 199 21.48 14.16 8.03
C ASN A 199 22.39 13.42 7.04
N SER A 200 22.06 12.18 6.66
CA SER A 200 22.84 11.41 5.70
C SER A 200 22.83 12.09 4.32
N PRO A 201 23.97 12.12 3.60
CA PRO A 201 24.03 12.62 2.22
C PRO A 201 23.02 11.93 1.30
N LEU A 202 22.72 10.65 1.56
CA LEU A 202 21.69 9.90 0.85
C LEU A 202 20.29 10.50 1.07
N PHE A 203 19.93 10.75 2.33
CA PHE A 203 18.61 11.29 2.65
C PHE A 203 18.45 12.73 2.13
N GLN A 204 19.50 13.54 2.25
CA GLN A 204 19.52 14.90 1.70
C GLN A 204 19.35 14.89 0.18
N ALA A 205 20.08 14.04 -0.55
CA ALA A 205 19.94 13.92 -2.01
C ALA A 205 18.53 13.46 -2.44
N ILE A 206 17.89 12.60 -1.65
CA ILE A 206 16.50 12.19 -1.89
C ILE A 206 15.55 13.38 -1.67
N LEU A 207 15.71 14.13 -0.58
CA LEU A 207 14.87 15.28 -0.28
C LEU A 207 15.10 16.48 -1.21
N GLU A 208 16.28 16.63 -1.81
CA GLU A 208 16.57 17.66 -2.81
C GLU A 208 15.90 17.37 -4.17
N ASN A 209 15.42 16.14 -4.39
CA ASN A 209 14.79 15.77 -5.65
C ASN A 209 13.35 16.32 -5.75
N PRO A 210 13.03 17.13 -6.77
CA PRO A 210 11.72 17.79 -6.89
C PRO A 210 10.57 16.80 -7.13
N VAL A 211 10.84 15.67 -7.79
CA VAL A 211 9.83 14.61 -8.01
C VAL A 211 9.48 13.97 -6.67
N VAL A 212 10.49 13.72 -5.83
CA VAL A 212 10.27 13.15 -4.50
C VAL A 212 9.55 14.15 -3.61
N GLN A 213 9.96 15.42 -3.58
CA GLN A 213 9.27 16.45 -2.80
C GLN A 213 7.78 16.58 -3.16
N LEU A 214 7.47 16.59 -4.46
CA LEU A 214 6.08 16.63 -4.92
C LEU A 214 5.31 15.35 -4.58
N GLY A 215 5.98 14.20 -4.57
CA GLY A 215 5.40 12.95 -4.10
C GLY A 215 5.05 12.99 -2.61
N LEU A 216 5.94 13.54 -1.77
CA LEU A 216 5.74 13.61 -0.32
C LEU A 216 4.58 14.54 0.10
N THR A 217 4.15 15.45 -0.78
CA THR A 217 2.95 16.27 -0.55
C THR A 217 1.65 15.63 -1.02
N ASN A 218 1.72 14.44 -1.64
CA ASN A 218 0.54 13.68 -2.06
C ASN A 218 0.17 12.62 -1.00
N PRO A 219 -1.04 12.67 -0.40
CA PRO A 219 -1.47 11.67 0.58
C PRO A 219 -1.48 10.25 0.01
N LYS A 220 -1.76 10.07 -1.29
CA LYS A 220 -1.75 8.75 -1.95
C LYS A 220 -0.35 8.13 -1.94
N THR A 221 0.68 8.92 -2.22
CA THR A 221 2.07 8.47 -2.19
C THR A 221 2.50 8.07 -0.77
N LEU A 222 2.04 8.77 0.26
CA LEU A 222 2.28 8.37 1.64
C LEU A 222 1.59 7.03 1.96
N LEU A 223 0.31 6.89 1.62
CA LEU A 223 -0.43 5.63 1.80
C LEU A 223 0.23 4.48 1.03
N ALA A 224 0.78 4.74 -0.15
CA ALA A 224 1.53 3.76 -0.91
C ALA A 224 2.82 3.34 -0.19
N PHE A 225 3.58 4.28 0.38
CA PHE A 225 4.79 3.94 1.13
C PHE A 225 4.49 3.09 2.37
N GLU A 226 3.43 3.43 3.11
CA GLU A 226 2.94 2.61 4.24
C GLU A 226 2.58 1.19 3.76
N ASP A 227 1.82 1.08 2.65
CA ASP A 227 1.44 -0.23 2.10
C ASP A 227 2.66 -1.05 1.65
N MET A 228 3.65 -0.41 1.03
CA MET A 228 4.89 -1.06 0.61
C MET A 228 5.74 -1.53 1.79
N LEU A 229 5.68 -0.84 2.93
CA LEU A 229 6.35 -1.27 4.17
C LEU A 229 5.68 -2.48 4.80
N GLU A 230 4.36 -2.51 4.80
CA GLU A 230 3.58 -3.57 5.44
C GLU A 230 3.48 -4.81 4.56
N ASN A 231 3.28 -4.63 3.25
CA ASN A 231 3.22 -5.68 2.27
C ASN A 231 4.13 -5.42 1.06
N PRO A 232 5.39 -5.88 1.11
CA PRO A 232 6.31 -5.70 -0.01
C PRO A 232 5.92 -6.42 -1.30
N LEU A 233 4.91 -7.30 -1.30
CA LEU A 233 4.35 -7.87 -2.54
C LEU A 233 3.63 -6.79 -3.36
N ASN A 234 2.96 -5.85 -2.69
CA ASN A 234 2.29 -4.72 -3.32
C ASN A 234 3.29 -3.69 -3.88
N SER A 235 4.58 -3.80 -3.55
CA SER A 235 5.62 -2.89 -4.04
C SER A 235 5.67 -2.80 -5.56
N THR A 236 5.51 -3.93 -6.26
CA THR A 236 5.52 -3.96 -7.74
C THR A 236 4.33 -3.18 -8.31
N GLN A 237 3.17 -3.28 -7.65
CA GLN A 237 1.97 -2.54 -8.03
C GLN A 237 2.21 -1.03 -7.90
N TRP A 238 2.76 -0.57 -6.77
CA TRP A 238 3.04 0.84 -6.53
C TRP A 238 4.14 1.40 -7.42
N MET A 239 5.07 0.56 -7.86
CA MET A 239 6.06 0.94 -8.86
C MET A 239 5.46 1.21 -10.25
N ASN A 240 4.30 0.62 -10.56
CA ASN A 240 3.58 0.82 -11.82
C ASN A 240 2.51 1.93 -11.75
N ASP A 241 2.24 2.46 -10.55
CA ASP A 241 1.27 3.54 -10.36
C ASP A 241 1.79 4.85 -11.00
N PRO A 242 0.96 5.60 -11.75
CA PRO A 242 1.41 6.80 -12.47
C PRO A 242 1.87 7.94 -11.55
N GLU A 243 1.42 7.99 -10.30
CA GLU A 243 1.76 9.04 -9.35
C GLU A 243 2.90 8.61 -8.43
N THR A 244 2.84 7.38 -7.92
CA THR A 244 3.79 6.84 -6.93
C THR A 244 5.03 6.22 -7.58
N GLY A 245 4.86 5.58 -8.73
CA GLY A 245 5.92 4.88 -9.45
C GLY A 245 7.12 5.78 -9.80
N PRO A 246 6.91 6.98 -10.39
CA PRO A 246 8.00 7.92 -10.67
C PRO A 246 8.80 8.29 -9.42
N VAL A 247 8.13 8.47 -8.28
CA VAL A 247 8.77 8.81 -6.99
C VAL A 247 9.67 7.65 -6.53
N MET A 248 9.13 6.42 -6.51
CA MET A 248 9.87 5.21 -6.13
C MET A 248 11.08 4.95 -7.02
N LEU A 249 10.95 5.18 -8.32
CA LEU A 249 12.06 5.04 -9.27
C LEU A 249 13.17 6.05 -9.01
N GLN A 250 12.85 7.30 -8.66
CA GLN A 250 13.85 8.30 -8.32
C GLN A 250 14.55 7.97 -7.00
N ILE A 251 13.82 7.54 -5.97
CA ILE A 251 14.41 7.08 -4.70
C ILE A 251 15.40 5.94 -4.97
N SER A 252 14.96 4.93 -5.74
CA SER A 252 15.79 3.78 -6.09
C SER A 252 17.03 4.16 -6.88
N ARG A 253 16.91 5.11 -7.83
CA ARG A 253 18.02 5.61 -8.62
C ARG A 253 19.06 6.32 -7.75
N ILE A 254 18.62 7.25 -6.89
CA ILE A 254 19.51 8.00 -6.00
C ILE A 254 20.24 7.05 -5.05
N PHE A 255 19.52 6.08 -4.48
CA PHE A 255 20.11 5.04 -3.65
C PHE A 255 21.20 4.25 -4.39
N GLN A 256 20.92 3.78 -5.60
CA GLN A 256 21.89 3.01 -6.40
C GLN A 256 23.11 3.85 -6.81
N THR A 257 22.93 5.13 -7.10
CA THR A 257 24.04 6.03 -7.46
C THR A 257 24.97 6.26 -6.28
N LEU A 258 24.43 6.58 -5.10
CA LEU A 258 25.23 6.89 -3.92
C LEU A 258 25.85 5.66 -3.26
N ASN A 259 25.22 4.49 -3.36
CA ASN A 259 25.77 3.24 -2.81
C ASN A 259 26.82 2.58 -3.73
N ARG A 260 27.01 3.09 -4.96
CA ARG A 260 28.08 2.69 -5.88
C ARG A 260 29.34 3.56 -5.78
N THR A 261 29.29 4.63 -4.98
CA THR A 261 30.39 5.61 -4.82
C THR A 261 31.06 5.39 -3.48
#